data_AF-A0A133YCH6-F1
#
_entry.id   AF-A0A133YCH6-F1
#
_cell.length_a   1.000
_cell.length_b   1.000
_cell.length_c   1.000
_cell.angle_alpha   90.00
_cell.angle_beta   90.00
_cell.angle_gamma   90.00
#
_symmetry.space_group_name_H-M   'P 1'
#
loop_
_entity.id
_entity.type
_entity.pdbx_description
1 polymer ?
#
loop_
_entity_poly.entity_id
_entity_poly.type
_entity_poly.pdbx_seq_one_letter_code
_entity_poly.pdbx_strand_id
1 'polypeptide(L)'
;MRRYRRPKALLKNHLSWQDLANQGYGSLFWLIIIVVTILALVLVGALHFKQRDEYLANAAISADLQAQYNRLQQDEKELERRELNANSKDFIEQMARGELNMVRPGDKVYVERDN
;
A
#
# COMPACT_ATOMS: atom_id res chain seq x y z
N MET A 1 -47.40 -62.88 -42.26
CA MET A 1 -47.92 -61.73 -41.49
C MET A 1 -46.82 -61.14 -40.61
N ARG A 2 -46.22 -60.00 -40.98
CA ARG A 2 -45.18 -59.32 -40.17
C ARG A 2 -45.84 -58.16 -39.39
N ARG A 3 -45.93 -58.27 -38.06
CA ARG A 3 -46.39 -57.15 -37.21
C ARG A 3 -45.19 -56.28 -36.84
N TYR A 4 -45.13 -55.07 -37.39
CA TYR A 4 -44.15 -54.07 -37.00
C TYR A 4 -44.50 -53.52 -35.61
N ARG A 5 -43.63 -53.78 -34.62
CA ARG A 5 -43.66 -53.14 -33.30
C ARG A 5 -43.08 -51.73 -33.46
N ARG A 6 -43.87 -50.68 -33.24
CA ARG A 6 -43.37 -49.30 -33.20
C ARG A 6 -42.45 -49.11 -31.97
N PRO A 7 -41.30 -48.41 -32.12
CA PRO A 7 -40.45 -48.10 -30.97
C PRO A 7 -41.12 -47.06 -30.07
N LYS A 8 -41.00 -47.27 -28.76
CA LYS A 8 -41.48 -46.32 -27.74
C LYS A 8 -40.66 -45.03 -27.85
N ALA A 9 -41.34 -43.90 -28.01
CA ALA A 9 -40.73 -42.59 -28.03
C ALA A 9 -39.98 -42.35 -26.71
N LEU A 10 -38.72 -41.93 -26.81
CA LEU A 10 -37.90 -41.52 -25.68
C LEU A 10 -38.50 -40.25 -25.08
N LEU A 11 -38.93 -40.33 -23.81
CA LEU A 11 -39.29 -39.18 -23.00
C LEU A 11 -38.08 -38.25 -22.91
N LYS A 12 -38.11 -37.17 -23.68
CA LYS A 12 -37.21 -36.02 -23.48
C LYS A 12 -37.62 -35.36 -22.16
N ASN A 13 -36.82 -35.57 -21.12
CA ASN A 13 -36.88 -34.76 -19.90
C ASN A 13 -36.36 -33.36 -20.24
N HIS A 14 -37.22 -32.53 -20.83
CA HIS A 14 -36.96 -31.11 -20.96
C HIS A 14 -37.42 -30.45 -19.65
N LEU A 15 -36.53 -30.39 -18.67
CA LEU A 15 -36.76 -29.62 -17.45
C LEU A 15 -36.80 -28.14 -17.84
N SER A 16 -37.98 -27.56 -17.98
CA SER A 16 -38.11 -26.16 -18.39
C SER A 16 -37.93 -25.26 -17.16
N TRP A 17 -37.24 -24.13 -17.34
CA TRP A 17 -37.08 -23.12 -16.29
C TRP A 17 -38.43 -22.58 -15.76
N GLN A 18 -39.51 -22.75 -16.54
CA GLN A 18 -40.86 -22.38 -16.17
C GLN A 18 -41.49 -23.36 -15.15
N ASP A 19 -41.11 -24.64 -15.20
CA ASP A 19 -41.60 -25.66 -14.26
C ASP A 19 -41.06 -25.44 -12.85
N LEU A 20 -39.83 -24.92 -12.73
CA LEU A 20 -39.21 -24.56 -11.45
C LEU A 20 -39.84 -23.30 -10.82
N ALA A 21 -40.37 -22.40 -11.65
CA ALA A 21 -40.95 -21.14 -11.18
C ALA A 21 -42.41 -21.27 -10.72
N ASN A 22 -43.16 -22.26 -11.22
CA ASN A 22 -44.63 -22.25 -11.14
C ASN A 22 -45.26 -23.32 -10.23
N GLN A 23 -44.49 -24.18 -9.57
CA GLN A 23 -45.01 -25.19 -8.63
C GLN A 23 -44.48 -24.98 -7.21
N GLY A 24 -45.14 -24.19 -6.36
CA GLY A 24 -44.90 -24.15 -4.88
C GLY A 24 -43.50 -23.70 -4.40
N TYR A 25 -42.49 -23.72 -5.26
CA TYR A 25 -41.10 -23.35 -5.01
C TYR A 25 -40.83 -21.89 -5.33
N GLY A 26 -41.78 -21.16 -5.95
CA GLY A 26 -41.61 -19.74 -6.26
C GLY A 26 -41.32 -18.91 -5.01
N SER A 27 -42.06 -19.10 -3.91
CA SER A 27 -41.82 -18.38 -2.65
C SER A 27 -40.49 -18.77 -2.01
N LEU A 28 -40.15 -20.07 -1.99
CA LEU A 28 -38.88 -20.56 -1.45
C LEU A 28 -37.68 -20.07 -2.26
N PHE A 29 -37.81 -20.01 -3.59
CA PHE A 29 -36.79 -19.48 -4.50
C PHE A 29 -36.51 -18.00 -4.23
N TRP A 30 -37.56 -17.18 -4.10
CA TRP A 30 -37.41 -15.78 -3.70
C TRP A 30 -36.80 -15.62 -2.31
N LEU A 31 -37.17 -16.47 -1.36
CA LEU A 31 -36.63 -16.46 0.00
C LEU A 31 -35.13 -16.78 0.00
N ILE A 32 -34.70 -17.78 -0.78
CA ILE A 32 -33.28 -18.12 -0.95
C ILE A 32 -32.51 -16.94 -1.55
N ILE A 33 -33.04 -16.30 -2.60
CA ILE A 33 -32.40 -15.12 -3.20
C ILE A 33 -32.24 -14.00 -2.17
N ILE A 34 -33.28 -13.70 -1.39
CA ILE A 34 -33.22 -12.67 -0.34
C ILE A 34 -32.16 -13.01 0.70
N VAL A 35 -32.12 -14.25 1.19
CA VAL A 35 -31.14 -14.70 2.19
C VAL A 35 -29.72 -14.59 1.64
N VAL A 36 -29.47 -15.06 0.43
CA VAL A 36 -28.15 -14.98 -0.22
C VAL A 36 -27.72 -13.52 -0.41
N THR A 37 -28.65 -12.65 -0.78
CA THR A 37 -28.37 -11.21 -0.99
C THR A 37 -28.03 -10.52 0.32
N ILE A 38 -28.76 -10.81 1.41
CA ILE A 38 -28.46 -10.27 2.75
C ILE A 38 -27.09 -10.76 3.21
N LEU A 39 -26.79 -12.04 3.02
CA LEU A 39 -25.51 -12.63 3.44
C LEU A 39 -24.32 -12.03 2.67
N ALA A 40 -24.51 -11.79 1.36
CA ALA A 40 -23.54 -11.07 0.53
C ALA A 40 -23.32 -9.63 1.00
N LEU A 41 -24.38 -8.90 1.34
CA LEU A 41 -24.27 -7.53 1.87
C LEU A 41 -23.55 -7.48 3.21
N VAL A 42 -23.80 -8.44 4.10
CA VAL A 42 -23.09 -8.55 5.38
C VAL A 42 -21.61 -8.83 5.16
N LEU A 43 -21.25 -9.73 4.25
CA LEU A 43 -19.86 -10.01 3.87
C LEU A 43 -19.14 -8.77 3.31
N VAL A 44 -19.77 -8.07 2.37
CA VAL A 44 -19.22 -6.85 1.78
C VAL A 44 -19.07 -5.74 2.82
N GLY A 45 -20.07 -5.57 3.68
CA GLY A 45 -20.02 -4.62 4.80
C GLY A 45 -18.86 -4.92 5.76
N ALA A 46 -18.69 -6.18 6.16
CA ALA A 46 -17.62 -6.61 7.05
C ALA A 46 -16.21 -6.39 6.46
N LEU A 47 -16.04 -6.60 5.15
CA LEU A 47 -14.78 -6.33 4.45
C LEU A 47 -14.47 -4.82 4.38
N HIS A 48 -15.49 -3.99 4.18
CA HIS A 48 -15.32 -2.54 4.10
C HIS A 48 -14.82 -1.91 5.42
N PHE A 49 -15.24 -2.45 6.57
CA PHE A 49 -14.75 -1.98 7.87
C PHE A 49 -13.27 -2.31 8.09
N LYS A 50 -12.83 -3.54 7.74
CA LYS A 50 -11.42 -3.94 7.89
C LYS A 50 -10.47 -3.15 6.99
N GLN A 51 -10.92 -2.83 5.77
CA GLN A 51 -10.08 -2.06 4.83
C GLN A 51 -9.79 -0.64 5.32
N ARG A 52 -10.72 0.03 6.00
CA ARG A 52 -10.50 1.43 6.44
C ARG A 52 -9.37 1.56 7.45
N ASP A 53 -9.28 0.65 8.41
CA ASP A 53 -8.24 0.69 9.44
C ASP A 53 -6.86 0.42 8.85
N GLU A 54 -6.77 -0.56 7.94
CA GLU A 54 -5.53 -0.86 7.21
C GLU A 54 -5.08 0.29 6.30
N TYR A 55 -6.01 0.99 5.63
CA TYR A 55 -5.68 2.15 4.80
C TYR A 55 -5.12 3.32 5.63
N LEU A 56 -5.68 3.59 6.81
CA LEU A 56 -5.19 4.65 7.69
C LEU A 56 -3.81 4.32 8.27
N ALA A 57 -3.60 3.07 8.68
CA ALA A 57 -2.30 2.61 9.15
C ALA A 57 -1.23 2.67 8.04
N ASN A 58 -1.56 2.22 6.83
CA ASN A 58 -0.66 2.27 5.69
C ASN A 58 -0.34 3.70 5.24
N ALA A 59 -1.29 4.62 5.34
CA ALA A 59 -1.08 6.04 5.03
C ALA A 59 -0.08 6.68 6.01
N ALA A 60 -0.19 6.38 7.30
CA ALA A 60 0.75 6.87 8.31
C ALA A 60 2.17 6.30 8.09
N ILE A 61 2.27 4.99 7.83
CA ILE A 61 3.56 4.33 7.53
C ILE A 61 4.19 4.93 6.27
N SER A 62 3.39 5.18 5.23
CA SER A 62 3.86 5.75 3.96
C SER A 62 4.36 7.20 4.13
N ALA A 63 3.66 7.99 4.95
CA ALA A 63 4.08 9.36 5.26
C ALA A 63 5.40 9.38 6.04
N ASP A 64 5.57 8.49 7.02
CA ASP A 64 6.80 8.37 7.78
C ASP A 64 7.98 7.88 6.91
N LEU A 65 7.76 6.85 6.07
CA LEU A 65 8.76 6.39 5.11
C LEU A 65 9.20 7.51 4.16
N GLN A 66 8.26 8.31 3.66
CA GLN A 66 8.56 9.44 2.79
C GLN A 66 9.39 10.51 3.51
N ALA A 67 9.08 10.78 4.79
CA ALA A 67 9.85 11.71 5.60
C ALA A 67 11.28 11.21 5.85
N GLN A 68 11.45 9.93 6.15
CA GLN A 68 12.76 9.30 6.31
C GLN A 68 13.57 9.34 5.00
N TYR A 69 12.94 9.05 3.86
CA TYR A 69 13.57 9.13 2.55
C TYR A 69 14.07 10.54 2.24
N ASN A 70 13.24 11.55 2.51
CA ASN A 70 13.62 12.95 2.28
C ASN A 70 14.80 13.38 3.17
N ARG A 71 14.84 12.92 4.42
CA ARG A 71 15.98 13.19 5.33
C ARG A 71 17.26 12.54 4.82
N LEU A 72 17.21 11.26 4.45
CA LEU A 72 18.37 10.56 3.88
C LEU A 72 18.90 11.27 2.63
N GLN A 73 18.02 11.74 1.75
CA GLN A 73 18.45 12.50 0.56
C GLN A 73 19.10 13.84 0.90
N GLN A 74 18.65 14.50 1.98
CA GLN A 74 19.26 15.74 2.44
C GLN A 74 20.65 15.46 3.03
N ASP A 75 20.75 14.43 3.87
CA ASP A 75 22.01 14.00 4.49
C ASP A 75 23.03 13.57 3.44
N GLU A 76 22.60 12.84 2.40
CA GLU A 76 23.46 12.44 1.28
C GLU A 76 24.02 13.66 0.53
N LYS A 77 23.17 14.65 0.21
CA LYS A 77 23.60 15.89 -0.43
C LYS A 77 24.52 16.72 0.46
N GLU A 78 24.30 16.70 1.77
CA GLU A 78 25.17 17.39 2.72
C GLU A 78 26.52 16.70 2.84
N LEU A 79 26.54 15.36 2.90
CA LEU A 79 27.77 14.57 2.88
C LEU A 79 28.56 14.80 1.59
N GLU A 80 27.90 14.77 0.43
CA GLU A 80 28.55 15.00 -0.86
C GLU A 80 29.18 16.41 -0.92
N ARG A 81 28.47 17.43 -0.41
CA ARG A 81 29.04 18.78 -0.26
C ARG A 81 30.24 18.80 0.68
N ARG A 82 30.18 18.10 1.80
CA ARG A 82 31.31 18.01 2.74
C ARG A 82 32.49 17.29 2.10
N GLU A 83 32.25 16.21 1.36
CA GLU A 83 33.30 15.43 0.68
C GLU A 83 33.97 16.21 -0.44
N LEU A 84 33.19 16.91 -1.28
CA LEU A 84 33.71 17.80 -2.32
C LEU A 84 34.59 18.92 -1.73
N ASN A 85 34.24 19.42 -0.55
CA ASN A 85 34.99 20.47 0.12
C ASN A 85 36.11 19.94 1.03
N ALA A 86 36.11 18.65 1.41
CA ALA A 86 37.07 18.06 2.34
C ALA A 86 38.52 18.13 1.83
N ASN A 87 38.71 18.10 0.51
CA ASN A 87 40.02 18.26 -0.13
C ASN A 87 40.35 19.71 -0.50
N SER A 88 39.45 20.66 -0.26
CA SER A 88 39.72 22.07 -0.52
C SER A 88 40.62 22.64 0.58
N LYS A 89 41.68 23.34 0.17
CA LYS A 89 42.68 23.92 1.09
C LYS A 89 42.04 24.88 2.11
N ASP A 90 41.00 25.60 1.70
CA ASP A 90 40.29 26.58 2.53
C ASP A 90 39.44 25.91 3.62
N PHE A 91 38.79 24.79 3.31
CA PHE A 91 38.02 24.02 4.29
C PHE A 91 38.93 23.37 5.33
N ILE A 92 40.06 22.79 4.89
CA ILE A 92 41.07 22.22 5.80
C ILE A 92 41.62 23.31 6.72
N GLU A 93 41.88 24.50 6.20
CA GLU A 93 42.39 25.62 7.01
C GLU A 93 41.35 26.16 8.00
N GLN A 94 40.07 26.28 7.61
CA GLN A 94 39.01 26.68 8.53
C GLN A 94 38.77 25.65 9.64
N MET A 95 38.72 24.36 9.30
CA MET A 95 38.57 23.27 10.28
C MET A 95 39.78 23.22 11.23
N ALA A 96 40.99 23.37 10.70
CA ALA A 96 42.21 23.44 11.49
C ALA A 96 42.22 24.63 12.47
N ARG A 97 41.81 25.82 12.02
CA ARG A 97 41.75 27.03 12.86
C ARG A 97 40.63 26.97 13.89
N GLY A 98 39.45 26.47 13.51
CA GLY A 98 38.23 26.49 14.33
C GLY A 98 38.09 25.34 15.31
N GLU A 99 38.27 24.09 14.86
CA GLU A 99 38.08 22.91 15.72
C GLU A 99 39.36 22.41 16.36
N LEU A 100 40.50 22.56 15.68
CA LEU A 100 41.79 22.05 16.16
C LEU A 100 42.67 23.13 16.81
N ASN A 101 42.19 24.39 16.86
CA ASN A 101 42.92 25.56 17.35
C ASN A 101 44.35 25.67 16.78
N MET A 102 44.55 25.18 15.56
CA MET A 102 45.83 25.18 14.88
C MET A 102 46.00 26.47 14.11
N VAL A 103 47.12 27.14 14.35
CA VAL A 103 47.47 28.41 13.71
C VAL A 103 48.71 28.18 12.84
N ARG A 104 48.77 28.81 11.66
CA ARG A 104 49.93 28.66 10.78
C ARG A 104 51.20 29.22 11.45
N PRO A 105 52.37 28.58 11.24
CA PRO A 105 53.64 29.13 11.73
C PRO A 105 53.87 30.54 11.17
N GLY A 106 53.93 31.54 12.05
CA GLY A 106 54.13 32.95 11.69
C GLY A 106 52.88 33.84 11.74
N ASP A 107 51.69 33.27 11.94
CA ASP A 107 50.45 34.04 12.09
C ASP A 107 50.36 34.68 13.50
N LYS A 108 50.00 35.96 13.56
CA LYS A 108 49.78 36.68 14.82
C LYS A 108 48.34 36.46 15.29
N VAL A 109 48.16 35.69 16.35
CA VAL A 109 46.85 35.49 17.00
C VAL A 109 46.55 36.70 17.87
N TYR A 110 45.50 37.46 17.54
CA TYR A 110 44.95 38.47 18.44
C TYR A 110 43.95 37.79 19.36
N VAL A 111 44.33 37.64 20.63
CA VAL A 111 43.39 37.26 21.69
C VAL A 111 42.79 38.55 22.21
N GLU A 112 41.51 38.77 21.93
CA GLU A 112 40.75 39.86 22.53
C GLU A 112 40.66 39.59 24.04
N ARG A 113 41.28 40.47 24.83
CA ARG A 113 41.16 40.44 26.29
C ARG A 113 39.85 41.14 26.61
N ASP A 114 38.85 40.37 27.04
CA ASP A 114 37.64 40.94 27.63
C ASP A 114 38.03 41.82 28.82
N ASN A 115 37.62 43.10 28.77
CA ASN A 115 37.72 44.08 29.85
C ASN A 115 36.54 43.94 30.81
#